data_AF-A0A7Y8Y0F3-F1
#
_entry.id   AF-A0A7Y8Y0F3-F1
#
_cell.length_a   1.000
_cell.length_b   1.000
_cell.length_c   1.000
_cell.angle_alpha   90.00
_cell.angle_beta   90.00
_cell.angle_gamma   90.00
#
_symmetry.space_group_name_H-M   'P 1'
#
loop_
_entity.id
_entity.type
_entity.pdbx_description
1 polymer ?
#
loop_
_entity_poly.entity_id
_entity_poly.type
_entity_poly.pdbx_seq_one_letter_code
_entity_poly.pdbx_strand_id
1 'polypeptide(L)'
;MEYIAHSFRHAGVILHEPDFVDQFYELTGVIDSISDEDIILMHSSYGAKSVEGIPKSLSRAINQLLRERFVAEGWREESEIFQNPKYQGDTWRLDFAKGDISVEVAFNHGSVVAWNLLKPVLASELNHVQKAIQTKIGVVITATEALKRLGGFDGAVGTYEKYLEYLPPLNNVLTVPLFIIGLLPPKTFKIGHHQHADRKKIGNIVMEVGYENPFLKKLEETTILKTQDPNSSPQYDTQL
;
A
#
# COMPACT_ATOMS: atom_id res chain seq x y z
N MET A 1 -7.07 -7.80 3.58
CA MET A 1 -5.61 -8.05 3.54
C MET A 1 -4.99 -7.36 4.73
N GLU A 2 -3.92 -7.91 5.31
CA GLU A 2 -3.21 -7.21 6.38
C GLU A 2 -2.19 -6.20 5.84
N TYR A 3 -1.92 -5.17 6.63
CA TYR A 3 -0.98 -4.13 6.28
C TYR A 3 -0.32 -3.50 7.51
N ILE A 4 0.80 -2.82 7.28
CA ILE A 4 1.42 -1.88 8.21
C ILE A 4 1.32 -0.46 7.62
N ALA A 5 1.43 0.57 8.45
CA ALA A 5 1.35 1.94 7.97
C ALA A 5 2.32 2.89 8.65
N HIS A 6 2.64 3.97 7.94
CA HIS A 6 3.43 5.10 8.44
C HIS A 6 2.69 6.41 8.19
N SER A 7 2.64 7.25 9.23
CA SER A 7 2.05 8.57 9.17
C SER A 7 3.12 9.63 8.97
N PHE A 8 3.10 10.29 7.82
CA PHE A 8 3.95 11.45 7.54
C PHE A 8 3.14 12.74 7.68
N ARG A 9 3.72 13.75 8.36
CA ARG A 9 3.04 15.03 8.69
C ARG A 9 1.68 14.82 9.39
N HIS A 10 1.65 13.92 10.37
CA HIS A 10 0.48 13.62 11.19
C HIS A 10 -0.75 13.12 10.43
N ALA A 11 -0.60 12.62 9.19
CA ALA A 11 -1.71 12.08 8.39
C ALA A 11 -2.57 11.07 9.16
N GLY A 12 -1.97 10.19 9.96
CA GLY A 12 -2.70 9.22 10.76
C GLY A 12 -3.63 9.85 11.79
N VAL A 13 -3.26 10.98 12.40
CA VAL A 13 -4.15 11.70 13.34
C VAL A 13 -5.25 12.41 12.56
N ILE A 14 -4.88 13.14 11.50
CA ILE A 14 -5.81 13.92 10.68
C ILE A 14 -6.89 13.04 10.04
N LEU A 15 -6.53 11.83 9.58
CA LEU A 15 -7.46 10.87 8.99
C LEU A 15 -8.53 10.36 9.97
N HIS A 16 -8.36 10.55 11.28
CA HIS A 16 -9.36 10.19 12.29
C HIS A 16 -10.22 11.40 12.73
N GLU A 17 -10.01 12.58 12.16
CA GLU A 17 -10.86 13.73 12.40
C GLU A 17 -12.21 13.58 11.66
N PRO A 18 -13.30 14.23 12.13
CA PRO A 18 -14.65 14.08 11.58
C PRO A 18 -14.75 14.33 10.06
N ASP A 19 -13.92 15.23 9.53
CA ASP A 19 -13.93 15.57 8.11
C ASP A 19 -13.39 14.45 7.20
N PHE A 20 -12.65 13.49 7.74
CA PHE A 20 -11.93 12.45 6.96
C PHE A 20 -12.27 11.02 7.36
N VAL A 21 -12.71 10.81 8.60
CA VAL A 21 -12.81 9.47 9.22
C VAL A 21 -13.68 8.50 8.43
N ASP A 22 -14.82 8.96 7.92
CA ASP A 22 -15.73 8.11 7.14
C ASP A 22 -15.06 7.64 5.85
N GLN A 23 -14.42 8.57 5.12
CA GLN A 23 -13.69 8.25 3.89
C GLN A 23 -12.48 7.35 4.16
N PHE A 24 -11.82 7.53 5.30
CA PHE A 24 -10.68 6.71 5.70
C PHE A 24 -11.11 5.28 6.04
N TYR A 25 -12.22 5.11 6.77
CA TYR A 25 -12.77 3.79 7.08
C TYR A 25 -13.31 3.05 5.86
N GLU A 26 -13.89 3.75 4.89
CA GLU A 26 -14.19 3.15 3.57
C GLU A 26 -12.91 2.63 2.90
N LEU A 27 -11.84 3.44 2.88
CA LEU A 27 -10.56 3.05 2.27
C LEU A 27 -9.94 1.83 2.95
N THR A 28 -9.85 1.83 4.27
CA THR A 28 -9.28 0.68 5.00
C THR A 28 -10.19 -0.53 4.91
N GLY A 29 -11.52 -0.34 4.94
CA GLY A 29 -12.50 -1.40 4.73
C GLY A 29 -12.35 -2.11 3.37
N VAL A 30 -12.03 -1.38 2.30
CA VAL A 30 -11.68 -1.96 0.99
C VAL A 30 -10.47 -2.89 1.12
N ILE A 31 -9.41 -2.45 1.78
CA ILE A 31 -8.19 -3.26 1.94
C ILE A 31 -8.48 -4.48 2.82
N ASP A 32 -9.13 -4.28 3.97
CA ASP A 32 -9.43 -5.30 4.97
C ASP A 32 -10.30 -6.42 4.40
N SER A 33 -11.27 -6.05 3.56
CA SER A 33 -12.19 -7.01 2.95
C SER A 33 -11.50 -8.01 2.02
N ILE A 34 -10.30 -7.73 1.48
CA ILE A 34 -9.63 -8.61 0.51
C ILE A 34 -9.04 -9.83 1.23
N SER A 35 -9.63 -11.00 1.02
CA SER A 35 -9.17 -12.26 1.62
C SER A 35 -8.08 -12.95 0.79
N ASP A 36 -7.36 -13.90 1.40
CA ASP A 36 -6.42 -14.76 0.66
C ASP A 36 -7.13 -15.53 -0.47
N GLU A 37 -8.35 -16.00 -0.22
CA GLU A 37 -9.17 -16.70 -1.23
C GLU A 37 -9.48 -15.80 -2.42
N ASP A 38 -9.83 -14.53 -2.19
CA ASP A 38 -10.06 -13.56 -3.27
C ASP A 38 -8.83 -13.43 -4.17
N ILE A 39 -7.64 -13.36 -3.56
CA ILE A 39 -6.37 -13.22 -4.29
C ILE A 39 -6.08 -14.51 -5.08
N ILE A 40 -6.31 -15.69 -4.47
CA ILE A 40 -6.13 -16.99 -5.11
C ILE A 40 -7.03 -17.11 -6.34
N LEU A 41 -8.33 -16.81 -6.18
CA LEU A 41 -9.32 -16.88 -7.25
C LEU A 41 -8.97 -15.90 -8.37
N MET A 42 -8.69 -14.65 -8.03
CA MET A 42 -8.34 -13.61 -9.01
C MET A 42 -7.06 -13.96 -9.78
N HIS A 43 -5.99 -14.37 -9.08
CA HIS A 43 -4.72 -14.73 -9.71
C HIS A 43 -4.85 -15.95 -10.61
N SER A 44 -5.57 -16.98 -10.17
CA SER A 44 -5.79 -18.21 -10.94
C SER A 44 -6.69 -17.97 -12.16
N SER A 45 -7.62 -17.01 -12.09
CA SER A 45 -8.53 -16.68 -13.19
C SER A 45 -7.81 -16.29 -14.48
N TYR A 46 -6.63 -15.66 -14.38
CA TYR A 46 -5.84 -15.29 -15.55
C TYR A 46 -5.33 -16.49 -16.36
N GLY A 47 -5.26 -17.67 -15.73
CA GLY A 47 -4.92 -18.94 -16.36
C GLY A 47 -6.07 -19.61 -17.11
N ALA A 48 -7.32 -19.14 -16.95
CA ALA A 48 -8.51 -19.85 -17.43
C ALA A 48 -8.53 -20.07 -18.96
N LYS A 49 -7.97 -19.13 -19.73
CA LYS A 49 -7.85 -19.25 -21.19
C LYS A 49 -6.54 -19.88 -21.64
N SER A 50 -5.46 -19.65 -20.89
CA SER A 50 -4.14 -20.20 -21.14
C SER A 50 -3.28 -20.08 -19.89
N VAL A 51 -2.52 -21.12 -19.58
CA VAL A 51 -1.55 -21.14 -18.46
C VAL A 51 -0.53 -20.01 -18.57
N GLU A 52 -0.17 -19.59 -19.78
CA GLU A 52 0.72 -18.45 -20.01
C GLU A 52 0.12 -17.10 -19.57
N GLY A 53 -1.21 -17.03 -19.42
CA GLY A 53 -1.92 -15.87 -18.92
C GLY A 53 -1.66 -15.60 -17.44
N ILE A 54 -1.25 -16.61 -16.67
CA ILE A 54 -0.98 -16.49 -15.23
C ILE A 54 0.19 -15.52 -15.01
N PRO A 55 -0.02 -14.40 -14.29
CA PRO A 55 1.04 -13.46 -13.97
C PRO A 55 2.15 -14.10 -13.13
N LYS A 56 3.37 -13.54 -13.21
CA LYS A 56 4.50 -13.95 -12.36
C LYS A 56 4.28 -13.62 -10.88
N SER A 57 3.49 -12.58 -10.59
CA SER A 57 3.33 -11.98 -9.26
C SER A 57 1.89 -11.63 -8.95
N LEU A 58 1.61 -11.40 -7.67
CA LEU A 58 0.28 -11.00 -7.18
C LEU A 58 -0.11 -9.56 -7.51
N SER A 59 0.82 -8.71 -7.95
CA SER A 59 0.57 -7.30 -8.26
C SER A 59 -0.68 -7.08 -9.11
N ARG A 60 -0.88 -7.89 -10.16
CA ARG A 60 -2.04 -7.75 -11.05
C ARG A 60 -3.35 -8.11 -10.36
N ALA A 61 -3.37 -9.20 -9.60
CA ALA A 61 -4.56 -9.65 -8.88
C ALA A 61 -4.95 -8.65 -7.78
N ILE A 62 -3.97 -8.18 -6.99
CA ILE A 62 -4.20 -7.21 -5.92
C ILE A 62 -4.68 -5.87 -6.51
N ASN A 63 -4.04 -5.37 -7.57
CA ASN A 63 -4.49 -4.13 -8.24
C ASN A 63 -5.92 -4.24 -8.76
N GLN A 64 -6.27 -5.38 -9.37
CA GLN A 64 -7.63 -5.59 -9.88
C GLN A 64 -8.66 -5.61 -8.75
N LEU A 65 -8.39 -6.32 -7.65
CA LEU A 65 -9.29 -6.40 -6.49
C LEU A 65 -9.46 -5.05 -5.81
N LEU A 66 -8.37 -4.29 -5.61
CA LEU A 66 -8.44 -2.94 -5.07
C LEU A 66 -9.28 -2.03 -5.97
N ARG A 67 -9.04 -2.06 -7.29
CA ARG A 67 -9.79 -1.26 -8.27
C ARG A 67 -11.29 -1.56 -8.21
N GLU A 68 -11.67 -2.83 -8.29
CA GLU A 68 -13.08 -3.24 -8.27
C GLU A 68 -13.80 -2.76 -7.01
N ARG A 69 -13.15 -2.90 -5.85
CA ARG A 69 -13.74 -2.53 -4.56
C ARG A 69 -13.75 -1.03 -4.32
N PHE A 70 -12.69 -0.30 -4.69
CA PHE A 70 -12.69 1.15 -4.62
C PHE A 70 -13.79 1.77 -5.50
N VAL A 71 -13.94 1.29 -6.74
CA VAL A 71 -15.00 1.77 -7.63
C VAL A 71 -16.38 1.44 -7.08
N ALA A 72 -16.57 0.25 -6.49
CA ALA A 72 -17.83 -0.12 -5.82
C ALA A 72 -18.18 0.82 -4.65
N GLU A 73 -17.17 1.31 -3.92
CA GLU A 73 -17.31 2.33 -2.87
C GLU A 73 -17.36 3.78 -3.42
N GLY A 74 -17.49 3.96 -4.73
CA GLY A 74 -17.66 5.27 -5.37
C GLY A 74 -16.38 6.10 -5.48
N TRP A 75 -15.20 5.50 -5.34
CA TRP A 75 -13.94 6.16 -5.65
C TRP A 75 -13.79 6.33 -7.15
N ARG A 76 -13.31 7.50 -7.57
CA ARG A 76 -13.08 7.81 -8.99
C ARG A 76 -11.70 7.29 -9.40
N GLU A 77 -11.68 6.29 -10.27
CA GLU A 77 -10.44 5.78 -10.87
C GLU A 77 -9.84 6.76 -11.89
N GLU A 78 -8.52 6.69 -12.08
CA GLU A 78 -7.79 7.44 -13.12
C GLU A 78 -8.10 8.95 -13.11
N SER A 79 -8.21 9.51 -11.90
CA SER A 79 -8.65 10.88 -11.66
C SER A 79 -7.61 11.88 -12.13
N GLU A 80 -7.99 12.77 -13.05
CA GLU A 80 -7.12 13.83 -13.53
C GLU A 80 -6.76 14.80 -12.39
N ILE A 81 -5.48 15.19 -12.31
CA ILE A 81 -5.01 16.19 -11.34
C ILE A 81 -5.36 17.60 -11.83
N PHE A 82 -5.25 17.85 -13.14
CA PHE A 82 -5.38 19.17 -13.76
C PHE A 82 -6.52 19.19 -14.79
N GLN A 83 -7.26 20.29 -14.86
CA GLN A 83 -8.29 20.49 -15.91
C GLN A 83 -7.70 20.96 -17.25
N ASN A 84 -6.45 21.43 -17.23
CA ASN A 84 -5.83 22.02 -18.41
C ASN A 84 -5.48 20.93 -19.43
N PRO A 85 -5.95 21.02 -20.69
CA PRO A 85 -5.75 19.98 -21.69
C PRO A 85 -4.28 19.76 -22.09
N LYS A 86 -3.38 20.69 -21.74
CA LYS A 86 -1.93 20.51 -21.93
C LYS A 86 -1.32 19.50 -20.95
N TYR A 87 -1.98 19.23 -19.84
CA TYR A 87 -1.51 18.31 -18.78
C TYR A 87 -2.44 17.08 -18.71
N GLN A 88 -2.58 16.41 -19.85
CA GLN A 88 -3.34 15.17 -19.99
C GLN A 88 -2.42 13.94 -20.05
N GLY A 89 -3.00 12.76 -19.86
CA GLY A 89 -2.33 11.46 -19.93
C GLY A 89 -1.91 10.93 -18.56
N ASP A 90 -1.39 9.69 -18.58
CA ASP A 90 -1.14 8.85 -17.39
C ASP A 90 -0.24 9.52 -16.34
N THR A 91 0.67 10.40 -16.76
CA THR A 91 1.55 11.16 -15.86
C THR A 91 0.77 12.03 -14.86
N TRP A 92 -0.37 12.58 -15.29
CA TRP A 92 -1.12 13.60 -14.55
C TRP A 92 -2.42 13.06 -13.95
N ARG A 93 -2.45 11.75 -13.69
CA ARG A 93 -3.58 11.05 -13.10
C ARG A 93 -3.20 10.41 -11.78
N LEU A 94 -4.16 10.48 -10.86
CA LEU A 94 -4.18 9.69 -9.65
C LEU A 94 -4.82 8.33 -9.95
N ASP A 95 -4.38 7.28 -9.28
CA ASP A 95 -5.03 5.98 -9.42
C ASP A 95 -6.47 6.04 -8.91
N PHE A 96 -6.69 6.64 -7.73
CA PHE A 96 -8.03 6.90 -7.19
C PHE A 96 -8.13 8.22 -6.44
N ALA A 97 -9.34 8.78 -6.38
CA ALA A 97 -9.65 9.84 -5.44
C ALA A 97 -11.15 9.90 -5.09
N LYS A 98 -11.45 10.37 -3.88
CA LYS A 98 -12.82 10.63 -3.40
C LYS A 98 -12.75 11.73 -2.36
N GLY A 99 -13.56 12.78 -2.52
CA GLY A 99 -13.60 13.91 -1.58
C GLY A 99 -12.21 14.48 -1.33
N ASP A 100 -11.76 14.45 -0.07
CA ASP A 100 -10.50 15.05 0.35
C ASP A 100 -9.29 14.09 0.34
N ILE A 101 -9.46 12.84 -0.12
CA ILE A 101 -8.40 11.82 -0.11
C ILE A 101 -8.05 11.40 -1.55
N SER A 102 -6.75 11.39 -1.85
CA SER A 102 -6.17 10.77 -3.06
C SER A 102 -5.42 9.50 -2.71
N VAL A 103 -5.43 8.51 -3.60
CA VAL A 103 -4.78 7.20 -3.40
C VAL A 103 -3.93 6.85 -4.62
N GLU A 104 -2.69 6.43 -4.36
CA GLU A 104 -1.79 5.81 -5.34
C GLU A 104 -1.53 4.35 -4.94
N VAL A 105 -1.76 3.40 -5.85
CA VAL A 105 -1.46 1.97 -5.66
C VAL A 105 -0.19 1.62 -6.44
N ALA A 106 0.93 1.55 -5.73
CA ALA A 106 2.24 1.49 -6.33
C ALA A 106 2.92 0.12 -6.18
N PHE A 107 2.80 -0.70 -7.23
CA PHE A 107 3.59 -1.92 -7.45
C PHE A 107 4.57 -1.81 -8.62
N ASN A 108 4.93 -0.57 -8.98
CA ASN A 108 5.83 -0.26 -10.09
C ASN A 108 7.31 -0.21 -9.64
N HIS A 109 8.20 0.11 -10.58
CA HIS A 109 9.63 0.15 -10.34
C HIS A 109 10.01 1.17 -9.27
N GLY A 110 10.99 0.85 -8.43
CA GLY A 110 11.40 1.66 -7.28
C GLY A 110 11.99 3.03 -7.64
N SER A 111 12.23 3.32 -8.91
CA SER A 111 12.61 4.67 -9.38
C SER A 111 11.42 5.63 -9.45
N VAL A 112 10.19 5.11 -9.42
CA VAL A 112 8.94 5.89 -9.52
C VAL A 112 8.43 6.33 -8.14
N VAL A 113 9.04 5.84 -7.05
CA VAL A 113 8.65 6.13 -5.65
C VAL A 113 8.47 7.63 -5.39
N ALA A 114 9.45 8.46 -5.77
CA ALA A 114 9.36 9.91 -5.58
C ALA A 114 8.18 10.54 -6.35
N TRP A 115 7.84 10.00 -7.52
CA TRP A 115 6.72 10.48 -8.32
C TRP A 115 5.37 10.10 -7.67
N ASN A 116 5.22 8.86 -7.21
CA ASN A 116 4.02 8.41 -6.52
C ASN A 116 3.79 9.18 -5.20
N LEU A 117 4.86 9.61 -4.52
CA LEU A 117 4.77 10.51 -3.36
C LEU A 117 4.39 11.95 -3.75
N LEU A 118 4.80 12.41 -4.94
CA LEU A 118 4.58 13.78 -5.39
C LEU A 118 3.17 13.99 -5.97
N LYS A 119 2.55 12.99 -6.63
CA LYS A 119 1.22 13.17 -7.22
C LYS A 119 0.16 13.61 -6.21
N PRO A 120 0.06 13.05 -4.99
CA PRO A 120 -0.89 13.53 -3.98
C PRO A 120 -0.62 14.97 -3.52
N VAL A 121 0.67 15.37 -3.44
CA VAL A 121 1.06 16.75 -3.16
C VAL A 121 0.55 17.67 -4.27
N LEU A 122 0.76 17.28 -5.53
CA LEU A 122 0.23 18.04 -6.66
C LEU A 122 -1.30 18.11 -6.60
N ALA A 123 -2.02 17.04 -6.29
CA ALA A 123 -3.47 17.07 -6.19
C ALA A 123 -4.00 17.93 -5.02
N SER A 124 -3.17 18.18 -4.01
CA SER A 124 -3.59 18.84 -2.76
C SER A 124 -3.11 20.27 -2.59
N GLU A 125 -2.02 20.65 -3.27
CA GLU A 125 -1.49 22.01 -3.23
C GLU A 125 -2.17 22.92 -4.26
N LEU A 126 -2.45 24.16 -3.85
CA LEU A 126 -2.91 25.20 -4.76
C LEU A 126 -1.78 25.57 -5.71
N ASN A 127 -2.08 25.65 -7.00
CA ASN A 127 -1.14 26.18 -7.97
C ASN A 127 -1.85 26.92 -9.10
N HIS A 128 -1.06 27.52 -10.00
CA HIS A 128 -1.57 28.35 -11.10
C HIS A 128 -2.30 27.53 -12.19
N VAL A 129 -2.31 26.20 -12.09
CA VAL A 129 -3.02 25.31 -13.01
C VAL A 129 -4.30 24.84 -12.33
N GLN A 130 -5.43 25.12 -12.97
CA GLN A 130 -6.73 24.72 -12.44
C GLN A 130 -6.82 23.20 -12.22
N LYS A 131 -7.31 22.82 -11.05
CA LYS A 131 -7.37 21.43 -10.59
C LYS A 131 -8.67 20.76 -10.99
N ALA A 132 -8.57 19.53 -11.46
CA ALA A 132 -9.75 18.69 -11.71
C ALA A 132 -10.28 18.09 -10.40
N ILE A 133 -9.39 17.85 -9.45
CA ILE A 133 -9.70 17.49 -8.06
C ILE A 133 -8.74 18.19 -7.10
N GLN A 134 -9.26 18.64 -5.95
CA GLN A 134 -8.47 19.25 -4.88
C GLN A 134 -8.61 18.37 -3.64
N THR A 135 -7.63 17.51 -3.39
CA THR A 135 -7.59 16.69 -2.16
C THR A 135 -6.86 17.43 -1.05
N LYS A 136 -6.81 16.85 0.15
CA LYS A 136 -6.07 17.39 1.31
C LYS A 136 -5.06 16.39 1.86
N ILE A 137 -5.30 15.09 1.67
CA ILE A 137 -4.46 14.01 2.18
C ILE A 137 -4.15 13.03 1.04
N GLY A 138 -2.90 12.57 0.99
CA GLY A 138 -2.48 11.49 0.10
C GLY A 138 -2.33 10.17 0.83
N VAL A 139 -2.77 9.08 0.21
CA VAL A 139 -2.52 7.72 0.66
C VAL A 139 -1.72 6.99 -0.41
N VAL A 140 -0.66 6.28 -0.03
CA VAL A 140 0.08 5.42 -0.94
C VAL A 140 -0.01 3.98 -0.44
N ILE A 141 -0.54 3.09 -1.27
CA ILE A 141 -0.62 1.65 -1.00
C ILE A 141 0.48 0.96 -1.80
N THR A 142 1.36 0.22 -1.13
CA THR A 142 2.49 -0.47 -1.78
C THR A 142 2.78 -1.81 -1.12
N ALA A 143 3.70 -2.59 -1.68
CA ALA A 143 4.10 -3.88 -1.11
C ALA A 143 5.23 -3.70 -0.09
N THR A 144 5.18 -4.42 1.02
CA THR A 144 6.37 -4.59 1.88
C THR A 144 7.45 -5.43 1.17
N GLU A 145 8.69 -5.38 1.64
CA GLU A 145 9.75 -6.31 1.20
C GLU A 145 9.32 -7.78 1.34
N ALA A 146 8.56 -8.09 2.40
CA ALA A 146 8.01 -9.42 2.61
C ALA A 146 7.00 -9.81 1.52
N LEU A 147 6.03 -8.93 1.20
CA LEU A 147 5.06 -9.18 0.13
C LEU A 147 5.74 -9.20 -1.25
N LYS A 148 6.73 -8.35 -1.50
CA LYS A 148 7.51 -8.38 -2.74
C LYS A 148 8.11 -9.78 -2.95
N ARG A 149 8.75 -10.32 -1.91
CA ARG A 149 9.37 -11.66 -1.95
C ARG A 149 8.32 -12.78 -2.08
N LEU A 150 7.33 -12.83 -1.19
CA LEU A 150 6.39 -13.95 -1.11
C LEU A 150 5.27 -13.87 -2.15
N GLY A 151 4.91 -12.68 -2.61
CA GLY A 151 3.97 -12.46 -3.71
C GLY A 151 4.62 -12.56 -5.11
N GLY A 152 5.90 -12.92 -5.18
CA GLY A 152 6.61 -13.20 -6.44
C GLY A 152 6.88 -11.99 -7.32
N PHE A 153 6.90 -10.78 -6.75
CA PHE A 153 7.12 -9.52 -7.46
C PHE A 153 8.52 -9.48 -8.08
N ASP A 154 8.71 -8.55 -9.03
CA ASP A 154 10.05 -8.30 -9.55
C ASP A 154 10.95 -7.62 -8.50
N GLY A 155 12.25 -7.92 -8.53
CA GLY A 155 13.20 -7.37 -7.55
C GLY A 155 13.32 -5.86 -7.60
N ALA A 156 13.00 -5.27 -8.75
CA ALA A 156 13.10 -3.83 -8.97
C ALA A 156 11.86 -3.03 -8.50
N VAL A 157 10.81 -3.70 -8.00
CA VAL A 157 9.60 -3.05 -7.48
C VAL A 157 9.93 -2.20 -6.24
N GLY A 158 9.35 -1.00 -6.17
CA GLY A 158 9.43 -0.14 -4.99
C GLY A 158 8.63 -0.74 -3.84
N THR A 159 9.19 -0.67 -2.63
CA THR A 159 8.60 -1.27 -1.43
C THR A 159 8.31 -0.24 -0.37
N TYR A 160 7.41 -0.56 0.55
CA TYR A 160 7.06 0.25 1.72
C TYR A 160 8.30 0.82 2.42
N GLU A 161 9.30 -0.02 2.67
CA GLU A 161 10.57 0.34 3.28
C GLU A 161 11.29 1.43 2.48
N LYS A 162 11.34 1.28 1.16
CA LYS A 162 11.91 2.28 0.26
C LYS A 162 11.10 3.58 0.24
N TYR A 163 9.77 3.53 0.35
CA TYR A 163 8.97 4.75 0.51
C TYR A 163 9.37 5.50 1.79
N LEU A 164 9.56 4.81 2.90
CA LEU A 164 9.97 5.43 4.16
C LEU A 164 11.34 6.10 4.06
N GLU A 165 12.29 5.50 3.34
CA GLU A 165 13.61 6.08 3.09
C GLU A 165 13.54 7.40 2.29
N TYR A 166 12.52 7.56 1.45
CA TYR A 166 12.33 8.76 0.63
C TYR A 166 11.67 9.92 1.39
N LEU A 167 10.96 9.65 2.50
CA LEU A 167 10.25 10.71 3.24
C LEU A 167 11.19 11.76 3.83
N PRO A 168 12.27 11.41 4.59
CA PRO A 168 13.17 12.41 5.17
C PRO A 168 13.83 13.34 4.15
N PRO A 169 14.47 12.87 3.05
CA PRO A 169 15.11 13.76 2.09
C PRO A 169 14.10 14.61 1.30
N LEU A 170 12.86 14.13 1.13
CA LEU A 170 11.82 14.88 0.44
C LEU A 170 10.95 15.73 1.37
N ASN A 171 11.29 15.85 2.65
CA ASN A 171 10.43 16.46 3.66
C ASN A 171 9.94 17.87 3.29
N ASN A 172 10.79 18.70 2.69
CA ASN A 172 10.44 20.07 2.31
C ASN A 172 9.67 20.16 0.98
N VAL A 173 9.62 19.06 0.22
CA VAL A 173 8.90 18.95 -1.05
C VAL A 173 7.52 18.33 -0.84
N LEU A 174 7.43 17.32 0.03
CA LEU A 174 6.19 16.67 0.42
C LEU A 174 5.50 17.53 1.47
N THR A 175 4.75 18.55 1.06
CA THR A 175 4.17 19.54 1.98
C THR A 175 2.85 19.10 2.62
N VAL A 176 2.18 18.10 2.04
CA VAL A 176 0.86 17.63 2.50
C VAL A 176 0.96 16.37 3.38
N PRO A 177 -0.05 16.09 4.21
CA PRO A 177 -0.13 14.84 4.96
C PRO A 177 -0.15 13.62 4.02
N LEU A 178 0.73 12.65 4.29
CA LEU A 178 0.81 11.40 3.54
C LEU A 178 0.69 10.20 4.48
N PHE A 179 -0.15 9.25 4.12
CA PHE A 179 -0.32 7.98 4.82
C PHE A 179 0.19 6.84 3.94
N ILE A 180 1.27 6.19 4.35
CA ILE A 180 1.90 5.14 3.56
C ILE A 180 1.46 3.79 4.11
N ILE A 181 0.81 2.98 3.30
CA ILE A 181 0.32 1.64 3.61
C ILE A 181 1.21 0.60 2.92
N GLY A 182 1.83 -0.28 3.70
CA GLY A 182 2.58 -1.43 3.23
C GLY A 182 1.78 -2.71 3.39
N LEU A 183 1.29 -3.28 2.29
CA LEU A 183 0.58 -4.54 2.28
C LEU A 183 1.52 -5.70 2.67
N LEU A 184 1.01 -6.57 3.54
CA LEU A 184 1.71 -7.77 4.01
C LEU A 184 1.43 -8.97 3.09
N PRO A 185 2.29 -10.01 3.13
CA PRO A 185 2.04 -11.26 2.42
C PRO A 185 0.68 -11.89 2.80
N PRO A 186 0.06 -12.67 1.89
CA PRO A 186 -1.00 -13.60 2.27
C PRO A 186 -0.55 -14.54 3.39
N LYS A 187 -1.48 -14.99 4.23
CA LYS A 187 -1.17 -15.85 5.39
C LYS A 187 -1.09 -17.32 5.02
N THR A 188 -1.85 -17.72 4.01
CA THR A 188 -2.12 -19.12 3.68
C THR A 188 -1.36 -19.63 2.46
N PHE A 189 -0.67 -18.74 1.74
CA PHE A 189 0.05 -19.11 0.53
C PHE A 189 1.14 -18.11 0.14
N LYS A 190 2.01 -18.56 -0.75
CA LYS A 190 2.99 -17.72 -1.47
C LYS A 190 2.97 -18.03 -2.96
N ILE A 191 3.67 -17.21 -3.73
CA ILE A 191 3.93 -17.44 -5.14
C ILE A 191 5.30 -18.11 -5.34
N GLY A 192 5.29 -19.29 -5.94
CA GLY A 192 6.46 -19.94 -6.51
C GLY A 192 6.60 -19.62 -7.99
N HIS A 193 7.81 -19.31 -8.47
CA HIS A 193 8.02 -19.07 -9.91
C HIS A 193 8.29 -20.38 -10.65
N HIS A 194 7.58 -20.59 -11.75
CA HIS A 194 7.77 -21.72 -12.65
C HIS A 194 8.15 -21.23 -14.05
N GLN A 195 9.21 -21.81 -14.64
CA GLN A 195 9.61 -21.52 -16.01
C GLN A 195 8.69 -22.29 -16.95
N HIS A 196 7.78 -21.60 -17.65
CA HIS A 196 6.80 -22.24 -18.52
C HIS A 196 7.34 -22.43 -19.95
N ALA A 197 8.01 -21.40 -20.49
CA ALA A 197 8.61 -21.41 -21.82
C ALA A 197 9.79 -20.43 -21.87
N ASP A 198 10.54 -20.37 -22.98
CA ASP A 198 11.64 -19.43 -23.13
C ASP A 198 11.19 -17.98 -22.87
N ARG A 199 11.88 -17.30 -21.95
CA ARG A 199 11.56 -15.94 -21.48
C ARG A 199 10.18 -15.77 -20.82
N LYS A 200 9.47 -16.85 -20.50
CA LYS A 200 8.16 -16.82 -19.82
C LYS A 200 8.18 -17.59 -18.49
N LYS A 201 8.11 -16.82 -17.40
CA LYS A 201 7.85 -17.33 -16.04
C LYS A 201 6.42 -17.03 -15.62
N ILE A 202 5.81 -17.96 -14.91
CA ILE A 202 4.48 -17.82 -14.30
C ILE A 202 4.58 -18.00 -12.78
N GLY A 203 3.62 -17.43 -12.04
CA GLY A 203 3.54 -17.54 -10.59
C GLY A 203 2.51 -18.58 -10.17
N ASN A 204 2.95 -19.68 -9.59
CA ASN A 204 2.10 -20.73 -9.05
C ASN A 204 1.81 -20.47 -7.58
N ILE A 205 0.58 -20.73 -7.16
CA ILE A 205 0.17 -20.66 -5.76
C ILE A 205 0.74 -21.90 -5.05
N VAL A 206 1.46 -21.64 -3.96
CA VAL A 206 2.02 -22.66 -3.07
C VAL A 206 1.43 -22.43 -1.70
N MET A 207 0.55 -23.34 -1.27
CA MET A 207 -0.08 -23.26 0.05
C MET A 207 0.98 -23.37 1.15
N GLU A 208 0.93 -22.48 2.13
CA GLU A 208 1.75 -22.52 3.33
C GLU A 208 0.83 -22.75 4.54
N VAL A 209 0.98 -23.90 5.17
CA VAL A 209 0.34 -24.15 6.46
C VAL A 209 1.22 -23.53 7.55
N GLY A 210 0.73 -22.49 8.23
CA GLY A 210 1.35 -21.96 9.45
C GLY A 210 2.45 -20.90 9.25
N TYR A 211 2.37 -20.04 8.23
CA TYR A 211 3.29 -18.90 8.11
C TYR A 211 3.00 -17.85 9.19
N GLU A 212 3.76 -17.88 10.29
CA GLU A 212 3.87 -16.73 11.20
C GLU A 212 4.77 -15.67 10.55
N ASN A 213 4.20 -14.50 10.26
CA ASN A 213 4.98 -13.38 9.72
C ASN A 213 6.02 -12.92 10.76
N PRO A 214 7.33 -13.12 10.52
CA PRO A 214 8.36 -12.79 11.51
C PRO A 214 8.39 -11.30 11.86
N PHE A 215 7.93 -10.43 10.95
CA PHE A 215 7.85 -8.99 11.19
C PHE A 215 6.69 -8.62 12.12
N LEU A 216 5.53 -9.25 11.97
CA LEU A 216 4.40 -9.06 12.90
C LEU A 216 4.76 -9.60 14.28
N LYS A 217 5.37 -10.78 14.34
CA LYS A 217 5.89 -11.35 15.59
C LYS A 217 6.86 -10.41 16.29
N LYS A 218 7.80 -9.81 15.54
CA LYS A 218 8.74 -8.84 16.08
C LYS A 218 8.06 -7.52 16.52
N LEU A 219 7.03 -7.05 15.81
CA LEU A 219 6.25 -5.88 16.21
C LEU A 219 5.42 -6.13 17.48
N GLU A 220 4.83 -7.32 17.60
CA GLU A 220 4.13 -7.77 18.81
C GLU A 220 5.10 -7.88 19.99
N GLU A 221 6.26 -8.51 19.80
CA GLU A 221 7.33 -8.60 20.82
C GLU A 221 7.83 -7.21 21.25
N THR A 222 7.96 -6.26 20.30
CA THR A 222 8.39 -4.89 20.60
C THR A 222 7.30 -4.08 21.32
N THR A 223 6.03 -4.35 21.03
CA THR A 223 4.88 -3.72 21.72
C THR A 223 4.76 -4.24 23.15
N ILE A 224 4.95 -5.54 23.38
CA ILE A 224 4.93 -6.18 24.72
C ILE A 224 6.06 -5.63 25.61
N LEU A 225 7.25 -5.41 25.05
CA LEU A 225 8.38 -4.80 25.77
C LEU A 225 8.14 -3.33 26.17
N LYS A 226 7.28 -2.59 25.47
CA LYS A 226 6.90 -1.21 25.82
C LYS A 226 5.75 -1.11 26.82
N THR A 227 5.00 -2.20 27.02
CA THR A 227 3.93 -2.28 28.02
C THR A 227 4.39 -2.81 29.38
N GLN A 228 5.66 -3.17 29.52
CA GLN A 228 6.25 -3.39 30.85
C GLN A 228 6.49 -2.02 31.52
N ASP A 229 5.82 -1.83 32.66
CA ASP A 229 5.74 -0.59 33.43
C ASP A 229 7.13 0.04 33.68
N PRO A 230 7.39 1.29 33.24
CA PRO A 230 8.63 1.99 33.54
C PRO A 230 8.85 2.27 35.04
N ASN A 231 7.84 2.04 35.89
CA ASN A 231 7.87 2.33 37.33
C ASN A 231 8.07 1.12 38.25
N SER A 232 8.42 -0.06 37.75
CA SER A 232 8.87 -1.14 38.65
C SER A 232 10.26 -0.80 39.21
N SER A 233 10.27 -0.01 40.28
CA SER A 233 11.49 0.33 41.03
C SER A 233 12.11 -0.94 41.63
N PRO A 234 13.45 -1.09 41.66
CA PRO A 234 14.08 -2.17 42.39
C PRO A 234 13.80 -1.96 43.89
N GLN A 235 13.14 -2.94 44.52
CA GLN A 235 13.09 -3.01 45.98
C GLN A 235 14.51 -3.23 46.48
N TYR A 236 15.10 -2.20 47.08
CA TYR A 236 16.31 -2.35 47.87
C TYR A 236 15.94 -3.06 49.18
N ASP A 237 16.48 -4.26 49.34
CA ASP A 237 16.42 -5.03 50.58
C ASP A 237 17.32 -4.35 51.62
N THR A 238 16.74 -3.58 52.54
CA THR A 238 17.42 -3.14 53.75
C THR A 238 17.15 -4.13 54.86
N GLN A 239 18.06 -5.09 55.02
CA GLN A 239 18.19 -5.87 56.24
C GLN A 239 19.15 -5.15 57.20
N LEU A 240 18.65 -4.90 58.41
CA LEU A 240 19.38 -4.57 59.63
C LEU A 240 20.09 -5.81 60.19
#